data_AF-A0A932RM62-F1
#
_entry.id   AF-A0A932RM62-F1
#
_cell.length_a   1.000
_cell.length_b   1.000
_cell.length_c   1.000
_cell.angle_alpha   90.00
_cell.angle_beta   90.00
_cell.angle_gamma   90.00
#
_symmetry.space_group_name_H-M   'P 1'
#
loop_
_entity.id
_entity.type
_entity.pdbx_description
1 polymer ?
#
loop_
_entity_poly.entity_id
_entity_poly.type
_entity_poly.pdbx_seq_one_letter_code
_entity_poly.pdbx_strand_id
1 'polypeptide(L)'
;MSPTLPKPSTPASLQPWRPVALPPDSTAEERLAAAAWEKHGATLGPLADELGIPPADAVAVLCVESGGRGFGPDGRLLMRFENHVFWQRWGNKSPQNAERFYAHFRFDAGKKWTGHAYRLAEGIAPAGTNEWKEAHRGQAGEWEALGIARAMEDTQALCSTSMGCAQLMGYHYARAGYGSVQEMFESFRAAETGERNQITAMFRFVGGRATSSDRSAARKAGSAMLDAIRRNDLVRFAELYNGPGKAQEYAEKLRRIREAFARLSF
;
A
#
# COMPACT_ATOMS: atom_id res chain seq x y z
N MET A 1 -24.27 32.76 9.82
CA MET A 1 -22.89 32.92 9.32
C MET A 1 -22.09 31.73 9.84
N SER A 2 -21.84 30.74 8.98
CA SER A 2 -21.06 29.55 9.37
C SER A 2 -19.58 29.90 9.44
N PRO A 3 -18.83 29.49 10.47
CA PRO A 3 -17.40 29.78 10.55
C PRO A 3 -16.68 28.97 9.47
N THR A 4 -16.05 29.67 8.53
CA THR A 4 -15.10 29.10 7.59
C THR A 4 -13.94 28.47 8.35
N LEU A 5 -13.79 27.16 8.23
CA LEU A 5 -12.60 26.45 8.70
C LEU A 5 -11.36 27.09 8.08
N PRO A 6 -10.28 27.35 8.85
CA PRO A 6 -9.05 27.86 8.29
C PRO A 6 -8.52 26.87 7.25
N LYS A 7 -8.21 27.37 6.05
CA LYS A 7 -7.47 26.58 5.05
C LYS A 7 -6.18 26.08 5.71
N PRO A 8 -5.82 24.79 5.56
CA PRO A 8 -4.54 24.31 6.05
C PRO A 8 -3.44 25.17 5.43
N SER A 9 -2.63 25.79 6.28
CA SER A 9 -1.46 26.55 5.85
C SER A 9 -0.55 25.62 5.07
N THR A 10 -0.26 25.98 3.81
CA THR A 10 0.84 25.39 3.05
C THR A 10 2.09 25.47 3.92
N PRO A 11 2.75 24.35 4.29
CA PRO A 11 4.00 24.43 5.01
C PRO A 11 4.97 25.31 4.21
N ALA A 12 5.68 26.19 4.91
CA ALA A 12 6.78 26.97 4.36
C ALA A 12 7.66 26.03 3.51
N SER A 13 8.07 26.51 2.33
CA SER A 13 8.86 25.78 1.34
C SER A 13 9.83 24.80 2.01
N LEU A 14 9.55 23.50 1.87
CA LEU A 14 10.42 22.45 2.37
C LEU A 14 11.76 22.62 1.67
N GLN A 15 12.78 23.07 2.41
CA GLN A 15 14.16 23.10 1.95
C GLN A 15 14.49 21.72 1.36
N PRO A 16 15.17 21.64 0.19
CA PRO A 16 15.51 20.35 -0.40
C PRO A 16 16.33 19.56 0.63
N TRP A 17 15.80 18.40 1.04
CA TRP A 17 16.47 17.51 1.97
C TRP A 17 17.83 17.14 1.40
N ARG A 18 18.86 17.18 2.24
CA ARG A 18 20.25 17.07 1.82
C ARG A 18 20.48 15.77 1.03
N PRO A 19 21.22 15.80 -0.10
CA PRO A 19 21.61 14.59 -0.81
C PRO A 19 22.29 13.61 0.13
N VAL A 20 21.97 12.33 0.03
CA VAL A 20 22.57 11.32 0.88
C VAL A 20 23.91 10.92 0.27
N ALA A 21 25.01 11.16 0.99
CA ALA A 21 26.32 10.70 0.54
C ALA A 21 26.41 9.17 0.67
N LEU A 22 26.47 8.47 -0.47
CA LEU A 22 26.66 7.02 -0.52
C LEU A 22 28.10 6.67 -0.89
N PRO A 23 28.86 6.01 0.01
CA PRO A 23 30.14 5.41 -0.33
C PRO A 23 30.06 4.42 -1.51
N PRO A 24 31.12 4.26 -2.32
CA PRO A 24 31.13 3.29 -3.43
C PRO A 24 30.85 1.84 -3.01
N ASP A 25 31.20 1.48 -1.78
CA ASP A 25 31.03 0.16 -1.17
C ASP A 25 29.71 -0.01 -0.41
N SER A 26 28.76 0.94 -0.53
CA SER A 26 27.45 0.84 0.12
C SER A 26 26.73 -0.48 -0.19
N THR A 27 25.94 -0.95 0.76
CA THR A 27 25.12 -2.15 0.58
C THR A 27 23.90 -1.89 -0.31
N ALA A 28 23.19 -2.95 -0.72
CA ALA A 28 21.94 -2.81 -1.46
C ALA A 28 20.86 -2.11 -0.61
N GLU A 29 20.81 -2.44 0.68
CA GLU A 29 19.91 -1.82 1.66
C GLU A 29 20.20 -0.33 1.88
N GLU A 30 21.47 0.07 1.93
CA GLU A 30 21.86 1.48 2.06
C GLU A 30 21.44 2.28 0.83
N ARG A 31 21.73 1.76 -0.37
CA ARG A 31 21.27 2.38 -1.63
C ARG A 31 19.75 2.51 -1.68
N LEU A 32 19.02 1.47 -1.26
CA LEU A 32 17.56 1.47 -1.26
C LEU A 32 17.00 2.49 -0.26
N ALA A 33 17.54 2.53 0.96
CA ALA A 33 17.12 3.47 2.00
C ALA A 33 17.40 4.92 1.61
N ALA A 34 18.59 5.19 1.06
CA ALA A 34 18.97 6.50 0.55
C ALA A 34 18.05 6.95 -0.59
N ALA A 35 17.84 6.12 -1.61
CA ALA A 35 16.96 6.46 -2.73
C ALA A 35 15.50 6.72 -2.28
N ALA A 36 14.99 5.92 -1.34
CA ALA A 36 13.66 6.15 -0.77
C ALA A 36 13.59 7.48 -0.01
N TRP A 37 14.62 7.83 0.74
CA TRP A 37 14.67 9.08 1.49
C TRP A 37 14.87 10.32 0.59
N GLU A 38 15.75 10.25 -0.40
CA GLU A 38 15.93 11.33 -1.38
C GLU A 38 14.62 11.65 -2.10
N LYS A 39 13.89 10.60 -2.48
CA LYS A 39 12.62 10.75 -3.19
C LYS A 39 11.48 11.20 -2.26
N HIS A 40 11.38 10.62 -1.07
CA HIS A 40 10.18 10.72 -0.24
C HIS A 40 10.38 11.37 1.13
N GLY A 41 11.60 11.76 1.50
CA GLY A 41 11.96 12.31 2.82
C GLY A 41 11.14 13.53 3.22
N ALA A 42 10.79 14.38 2.24
CA ALA A 42 9.89 15.53 2.43
C ALA A 42 8.48 15.15 2.87
N THR A 43 8.05 13.93 2.60
CA THR A 43 6.78 13.37 3.07
C THR A 43 6.99 12.52 4.33
N LEU A 44 8.03 11.67 4.33
CA LEU A 44 8.29 10.71 5.42
C LEU A 44 8.69 11.39 6.72
N GLY A 45 9.55 12.41 6.69
CA GLY A 45 10.02 13.10 7.89
C GLY A 45 8.88 13.69 8.73
N PRO A 46 8.04 14.59 8.17
CA PRO A 46 6.91 15.15 8.91
C PRO A 46 5.91 14.11 9.41
N LEU A 47 5.65 13.05 8.64
CA LEU A 47 4.75 11.97 9.05
C LEU A 47 5.34 11.09 10.17
N ALA A 48 6.66 10.86 10.15
CA ALA A 48 7.38 10.17 11.22
C ALA A 48 7.34 10.97 12.52
N ASP A 49 7.54 12.29 12.44
CA ASP A 49 7.45 13.19 13.58
C ASP A 49 6.02 13.21 14.18
N GLU A 50 4.99 13.25 13.33
CA GLU A 50 3.59 13.17 13.75
C GLU A 50 3.28 11.88 14.51
N LEU A 51 3.77 10.74 14.01
CA LEU A 51 3.63 9.45 14.67
C LEU A 51 4.64 9.26 15.81
N GLY A 52 5.59 10.16 16.03
CA GLY A 52 6.63 10.03 17.04
C GLY A 52 7.47 8.76 16.88
N ILE A 53 7.81 8.43 15.64
CA ILE A 53 8.71 7.31 15.30
C ILE A 53 9.99 7.85 14.63
N PRO A 54 11.13 7.15 14.73
CA PRO A 54 12.33 7.50 13.97
C PRO A 54 12.08 7.51 12.45
N PRO A 55 12.68 8.43 11.66
CA PRO A 55 12.61 8.40 10.20
C PRO A 55 13.12 7.08 9.58
N ALA A 56 14.04 6.39 10.26
CA ALA A 56 14.51 5.06 9.85
C ALA A 56 13.35 4.04 9.79
N ASP A 57 12.41 4.10 10.72
CA ASP A 57 11.25 3.21 10.78
C ASP A 57 10.30 3.50 9.62
N ALA A 58 10.05 4.78 9.35
CA ALA A 58 9.27 5.27 8.22
C ALA A 58 9.82 4.79 6.86
N VAL A 59 11.12 4.96 6.65
CA VAL A 59 11.81 4.50 5.44
C VAL A 59 11.76 2.99 5.33
N ALA A 60 12.01 2.26 6.42
CA ALA A 60 12.00 0.81 6.40
C ALA A 60 10.65 0.23 6.03
N VAL A 61 9.56 0.73 6.58
CA VAL A 61 8.22 0.28 6.20
C VAL A 61 7.99 0.52 4.70
N LEU A 62 8.31 1.70 4.18
CA LEU A 62 8.14 2.00 2.75
C LEU A 62 8.98 1.08 1.84
N CYS A 63 10.24 0.85 2.20
CA CYS A 63 11.18 0.05 1.40
C CYS A 63 10.80 -1.44 1.36
N VAL A 64 10.35 -2.01 2.48
CA VAL A 64 10.03 -3.44 2.58
C VAL A 64 8.80 -3.81 1.74
N GLU A 65 7.85 -2.90 1.55
CA GLU A 65 6.60 -3.18 0.83
C GLU A 65 6.75 -3.16 -0.70
N SER A 66 7.34 -2.12 -1.28
CA SER A 66 7.42 -1.96 -2.76
C SER A 66 8.80 -1.55 -3.28
N GLY A 67 9.80 -1.45 -2.39
CA GLY A 67 11.03 -0.69 -2.68
C GLY A 67 10.76 0.80 -2.89
N GLY A 68 9.65 1.33 -2.35
CA GLY A 68 9.27 2.74 -2.42
C GLY A 68 8.67 3.22 -3.74
N ARG A 69 8.29 2.32 -4.66
CA ARG A 69 7.70 2.66 -5.96
C ARG A 69 6.18 2.60 -5.90
N GLY A 70 5.52 3.69 -6.27
CA GLY A 70 4.06 3.74 -6.41
C GLY A 70 3.56 3.46 -7.82
N PHE A 71 4.40 3.68 -8.83
CA PHE A 71 4.02 3.63 -10.24
C PHE A 71 4.95 2.72 -11.06
N GLY A 72 4.36 2.08 -12.07
CA GLY A 72 5.08 1.31 -13.08
C GLY A 72 5.73 2.20 -14.14
N PRO A 73 6.56 1.64 -15.02
CA PRO A 73 7.20 2.37 -16.12
C PRO A 73 6.20 3.00 -17.11
N ASP A 74 4.98 2.45 -17.17
CA ASP A 74 3.88 2.96 -17.99
C ASP A 74 3.06 4.05 -17.29
N GLY A 75 3.52 4.54 -16.14
CA GLY A 75 2.85 5.58 -15.34
C GLY A 75 1.62 5.10 -14.58
N ARG A 76 1.24 3.82 -14.67
CA ARG A 76 0.09 3.29 -13.93
C ARG A 76 0.46 2.94 -12.49
N LEU A 77 -0.51 3.11 -11.60
CA LEU A 77 -0.42 2.70 -10.19
C LEU A 77 -0.03 1.22 -10.12
N LEU A 78 1.01 0.91 -9.34
CA LEU A 78 1.37 -0.46 -9.04
C LEU A 78 0.30 -1.09 -8.14
N MET A 79 -0.15 -2.28 -8.48
CA MET A 79 -1.18 -2.96 -7.71
C MET A 79 -1.08 -4.48 -7.80
N ARG A 80 -1.87 -5.15 -6.96
CA ARG A 80 -2.14 -6.58 -7.06
C ARG A 80 -3.60 -6.87 -6.70
N PHE A 81 -4.33 -7.48 -7.63
CA PHE A 81 -5.72 -7.88 -7.45
C PHE A 81 -5.81 -9.29 -6.86
N GLU A 82 -6.42 -9.42 -5.69
CA GLU A 82 -6.49 -10.68 -4.96
C GLU A 82 -7.81 -11.41 -5.24
N ASN A 83 -7.79 -12.40 -6.15
CA ASN A 83 -8.98 -13.17 -6.55
C ASN A 83 -9.73 -13.75 -5.35
N HIS A 84 -8.99 -14.31 -4.38
CA HIS A 84 -9.58 -14.92 -3.20
C HIS A 84 -10.25 -13.92 -2.25
N VAL A 85 -9.75 -12.67 -2.22
CA VAL A 85 -10.40 -11.57 -1.47
C VAL A 85 -11.67 -11.15 -2.20
N PHE A 86 -11.63 -11.03 -3.53
CA PHE A 86 -12.82 -10.72 -4.32
C PHE A 86 -13.91 -11.78 -4.18
N TRP A 87 -13.53 -13.06 -4.13
CA TRP A 87 -14.42 -14.16 -3.77
C TRP A 87 -15.05 -13.95 -2.40
N GLN A 88 -14.26 -13.67 -1.37
CA GLN A 88 -14.75 -13.48 -0.01
C GLN A 88 -15.68 -12.27 0.12
N ARG A 89 -15.41 -11.20 -0.63
CA ARG A 89 -16.13 -9.93 -0.55
C ARG A 89 -17.38 -9.90 -1.41
N TRP A 90 -17.39 -10.58 -2.55
CA TRP A 90 -18.48 -10.53 -3.53
C TRP A 90 -18.88 -11.89 -4.09
N GLY A 91 -17.91 -12.70 -4.55
CA GLY A 91 -18.19 -13.96 -5.25
C GLY A 91 -19.02 -14.96 -4.44
N ASN A 92 -18.76 -15.06 -3.14
CA ASN A 92 -19.44 -16.01 -2.24
C ASN A 92 -20.78 -15.51 -1.67
N LYS A 93 -21.29 -14.36 -2.13
CA LYS A 93 -22.50 -13.74 -1.56
C LYS A 93 -23.80 -14.29 -2.13
N SER A 94 -23.78 -14.91 -3.31
CA SER A 94 -24.93 -15.58 -3.91
C SER A 94 -24.47 -16.62 -4.95
N PRO A 95 -25.31 -17.59 -5.32
CA PRO A 95 -25.01 -18.50 -6.43
C PRO A 95 -24.72 -17.78 -7.75
N GLN A 96 -25.44 -16.68 -8.03
CA GLN A 96 -25.24 -15.89 -9.25
C GLN A 96 -23.88 -15.18 -9.25
N ASN A 97 -23.44 -14.64 -8.11
CA ASN A 97 -22.10 -14.06 -8.00
C ASN A 97 -21.03 -15.13 -8.13
N ALA A 98 -21.27 -16.33 -7.59
CA ALA A 98 -20.31 -17.42 -7.67
C ALA A 98 -20.11 -17.88 -9.11
N GLU A 99 -21.19 -18.02 -9.88
CA GLU A 99 -21.15 -18.34 -11.31
C GLU A 99 -20.36 -17.28 -12.09
N ARG A 100 -20.68 -15.99 -11.88
CA ARG A 100 -19.98 -14.87 -12.52
C ARG A 100 -18.50 -14.82 -12.13
N PHE A 101 -18.18 -15.08 -10.86
CA PHE A 101 -16.79 -15.16 -10.40
C PHE A 101 -16.04 -16.27 -11.11
N TYR A 102 -16.55 -17.52 -11.07
CA TYR A 102 -15.85 -18.67 -11.65
C TYR A 102 -15.80 -18.67 -13.18
N ALA A 103 -16.65 -17.88 -13.84
CA ALA A 103 -16.51 -17.60 -15.26
C ALA A 103 -15.17 -16.90 -15.58
N HIS A 104 -14.65 -16.08 -14.67
CA HIS A 104 -13.51 -15.20 -14.89
C HIS A 104 -12.30 -15.42 -13.99
N PHE A 105 -12.48 -15.97 -12.79
CA PHE A 105 -11.45 -16.03 -11.75
C PHE A 105 -11.39 -17.40 -11.10
N ARG A 106 -10.17 -17.80 -10.72
CA ARG A 106 -9.90 -18.99 -9.92
C ARG A 106 -8.80 -18.69 -8.91
N PHE A 107 -8.77 -19.50 -7.85
CA PHE A 107 -7.72 -19.57 -6.84
C PHE A 107 -7.75 -20.98 -6.22
N ASP A 108 -6.68 -21.40 -5.56
CA ASP A 108 -6.61 -22.68 -4.84
C ASP A 108 -7.42 -22.59 -3.54
N ALA A 109 -8.49 -23.38 -3.41
CA ALA A 109 -9.34 -23.35 -2.22
C ALA A 109 -8.65 -23.89 -0.94
N GLY A 110 -7.68 -24.80 -1.07
CA GLY A 110 -6.89 -25.35 0.03
C GLY A 110 -5.80 -24.38 0.50
N LYS A 111 -5.30 -23.54 -0.41
CA LYS A 111 -4.35 -22.47 -0.11
C LYS A 111 -4.72 -21.18 -0.84
N LYS A 112 -5.68 -20.45 -0.25
CA LYS A 112 -6.43 -19.34 -0.88
C LYS A 112 -5.59 -18.23 -1.51
N TRP A 113 -4.38 -17.99 -1.00
CA TRP A 113 -3.44 -17.01 -1.55
C TRP A 113 -2.58 -17.53 -2.72
N THR A 114 -2.87 -18.71 -3.27
CA THR A 114 -2.14 -19.33 -4.39
C THR A 114 -3.09 -19.80 -5.49
N GLY A 115 -2.53 -20.14 -6.66
CA GLY A 115 -3.31 -20.64 -7.80
C GLY A 115 -4.23 -19.59 -8.43
N HIS A 116 -3.93 -18.30 -8.24
CA HIS A 116 -4.75 -17.22 -8.80
C HIS A 116 -4.61 -17.20 -10.31
N ALA A 117 -5.75 -17.23 -11.00
CA ALA A 117 -5.82 -17.13 -12.45
C ALA A 117 -7.06 -16.35 -12.87
N TYR A 118 -7.01 -15.74 -14.05
CA TYR A 118 -8.14 -15.01 -14.62
C TYR A 118 -8.29 -15.29 -16.13
N ARG A 119 -9.46 -14.99 -16.69
CA ARG A 119 -9.71 -15.01 -18.13
C ARG A 119 -10.83 -14.06 -18.54
N LEU A 120 -10.87 -13.71 -19.82
CA LEU A 120 -12.05 -13.09 -20.42
C LEU A 120 -13.18 -14.13 -20.59
N ALA A 121 -14.43 -13.69 -20.45
CA ALA A 121 -15.58 -14.57 -20.68
C ALA A 121 -15.73 -14.90 -22.16
N GLU A 122 -16.28 -16.08 -22.42
CA GLU A 122 -16.79 -16.45 -23.74
C GLU A 122 -17.83 -15.41 -24.19
N GLY A 123 -17.59 -14.79 -25.35
CA GLY A 123 -18.44 -13.73 -25.91
C GLY A 123 -17.91 -12.29 -25.76
N ILE A 124 -16.92 -12.05 -24.89
CA ILE A 124 -16.15 -10.79 -24.85
C ILE A 124 -14.78 -10.98 -25.51
N ALA A 125 -14.16 -12.13 -25.27
CA ALA A 125 -12.89 -12.49 -25.89
C ALA A 125 -13.11 -12.86 -27.37
N PRO A 126 -12.21 -12.45 -28.31
CA PRO A 126 -12.15 -13.07 -29.63
C PRO A 126 -12.16 -14.61 -29.54
N ALA A 127 -12.77 -15.28 -30.51
CA ALA A 127 -12.85 -16.74 -30.51
C ALA A 127 -11.45 -17.37 -30.32
N GLY A 128 -11.32 -18.28 -29.35
CA GLY A 128 -10.05 -18.94 -29.02
C GLY A 128 -9.11 -18.14 -28.11
N THR A 129 -9.54 -17.00 -27.53
CA THR A 129 -8.71 -16.17 -26.64
C THR A 129 -9.18 -16.14 -25.17
N ASN A 130 -10.12 -17.03 -24.80
CA ASN A 130 -10.65 -17.18 -23.44
C ASN A 130 -9.79 -18.09 -22.53
N GLU A 131 -8.47 -18.14 -22.79
CA GLU A 131 -7.53 -18.98 -22.03
C GLU A 131 -7.32 -18.44 -20.61
N TRP A 132 -7.08 -19.36 -19.67
CA TRP A 132 -6.71 -19.01 -18.30
C TRP A 132 -5.29 -18.45 -18.26
N LYS A 133 -5.16 -17.21 -17.81
CA LYS A 133 -3.89 -16.56 -17.52
C LYS A 133 -3.60 -16.65 -16.04
N GLU A 134 -2.37 -16.99 -15.68
CA GLU A 134 -1.94 -16.91 -14.29
C GLU A 134 -1.87 -15.44 -13.84
N ALA A 135 -2.46 -15.14 -12.69
CA ALA A 135 -2.36 -13.82 -12.07
C ALA A 135 -0.96 -13.61 -11.47
N HIS A 136 -0.62 -12.39 -11.04
CA HIS A 136 0.63 -12.09 -10.34
C HIS A 136 1.91 -12.30 -11.17
N ARG A 137 1.78 -12.34 -12.50
CA ARG A 137 2.91 -12.43 -13.44
C ARG A 137 3.39 -11.07 -13.94
N GLY A 138 2.63 -10.00 -13.73
CA GLY A 138 3.04 -8.64 -14.11
C GLY A 138 1.88 -7.64 -14.10
N GLN A 139 2.21 -6.35 -14.09
CA GLN A 139 1.23 -5.28 -13.92
C GLN A 139 0.17 -5.23 -15.03
N ALA A 140 0.51 -5.54 -16.28
CA ALA A 140 -0.47 -5.59 -17.36
C ALA A 140 -1.61 -6.58 -17.04
N GLY A 141 -1.27 -7.76 -16.51
CA GLY A 141 -2.25 -8.76 -16.11
C GLY A 141 -3.03 -8.38 -14.84
N GLU A 142 -2.39 -7.70 -13.89
CA GLU A 142 -3.09 -7.17 -12.69
C GLU A 142 -4.18 -6.17 -13.09
N TRP A 143 -3.86 -5.25 -14.01
CA TRP A 143 -4.81 -4.28 -14.54
C TRP A 143 -5.92 -4.93 -15.36
N GLU A 144 -5.61 -5.96 -16.15
CA GLU A 144 -6.62 -6.71 -16.91
C GLU A 144 -7.59 -7.44 -15.96
N ALA A 145 -7.07 -8.16 -14.96
CA ALA A 145 -7.86 -8.85 -13.95
C ALA A 145 -8.74 -7.87 -13.15
N LEU A 146 -8.19 -6.75 -12.70
CA LEU A 146 -8.97 -5.72 -12.01
C LEU A 146 -10.05 -5.14 -12.93
N GLY A 147 -9.76 -4.88 -14.21
CA GLY A 147 -10.74 -4.37 -15.16
C GLY A 147 -11.97 -5.28 -15.30
N ILE A 148 -11.73 -6.59 -15.39
CA ILE A 148 -12.79 -7.60 -15.42
C ILE A 148 -13.62 -7.57 -14.13
N ALA A 149 -12.95 -7.53 -12.97
CA ALA A 149 -13.62 -7.50 -11.67
C ALA A 149 -14.47 -6.23 -11.49
N ARG A 150 -13.94 -5.06 -11.88
CA ARG A 150 -14.63 -3.77 -11.75
C ARG A 150 -15.87 -3.67 -12.65
N ALA A 151 -15.84 -4.30 -13.82
CA ALA A 151 -17.01 -4.41 -14.68
C ALA A 151 -18.13 -5.25 -14.04
N MET A 152 -17.79 -6.18 -13.14
CA MET A 152 -18.78 -7.00 -12.43
C MET A 152 -19.28 -6.36 -11.14
N GLU A 153 -18.37 -5.84 -10.32
CA GLU A 153 -18.64 -5.14 -9.07
C GLU A 153 -17.44 -4.26 -8.69
N ASP A 154 -17.55 -2.95 -8.92
CA ASP A 154 -16.44 -1.98 -8.80
C ASP A 154 -15.90 -1.83 -7.38
N THR A 155 -16.77 -1.71 -6.38
CA THR A 155 -16.38 -1.38 -5.01
C THR A 155 -15.61 -2.53 -4.36
N GLN A 156 -16.13 -3.76 -4.47
CA GLN A 156 -15.50 -4.95 -3.93
C GLN A 156 -14.27 -5.34 -4.74
N ALA A 157 -14.23 -5.07 -6.06
CA ALA A 157 -13.03 -5.25 -6.86
C ALA A 157 -11.89 -4.38 -6.34
N LEU A 158 -12.10 -3.05 -6.21
CA LEU A 158 -11.09 -2.14 -5.65
C LEU A 158 -10.75 -2.46 -4.20
N CYS A 159 -11.73 -2.87 -3.39
CA CYS A 159 -11.47 -3.34 -2.03
C CYS A 159 -10.56 -4.57 -2.00
N SER A 160 -10.55 -5.38 -3.06
CA SER A 160 -9.78 -6.62 -3.17
C SER A 160 -8.42 -6.42 -3.85
N THR A 161 -7.96 -5.17 -3.94
CA THR A 161 -6.68 -4.81 -4.57
C THR A 161 -5.74 -4.17 -3.55
N SER A 162 -4.49 -4.64 -3.45
CA SER A 162 -3.41 -3.89 -2.80
C SER A 162 -2.85 -2.86 -3.77
N MET A 163 -2.57 -1.65 -3.29
CA MET A 163 -2.25 -0.51 -4.16
C MET A 163 -1.03 0.29 -3.69
N GLY A 164 -0.24 0.71 -4.66
CA GLY A 164 0.83 1.68 -4.51
C GLY A 164 2.04 1.21 -3.70
N CYS A 165 2.82 2.18 -3.27
CA CYS A 165 4.11 1.97 -2.62
C CYS A 165 4.00 1.25 -1.27
N ALA A 166 2.85 1.33 -0.61
CA ALA A 166 2.58 0.71 0.68
C ALA A 166 1.83 -0.63 0.58
N GLN A 167 1.44 -1.03 -0.65
CA GLN A 167 0.61 -2.22 -0.88
C GLN A 167 -0.65 -2.26 0.00
N LEU A 168 -1.25 -1.11 0.27
CA LEU A 168 -2.41 -1.04 1.15
C LEU A 168 -3.64 -1.62 0.46
N MET A 169 -4.30 -2.59 1.11
CA MET A 169 -5.54 -3.17 0.60
C MET A 169 -6.66 -2.14 0.55
N GLY A 170 -7.41 -2.11 -0.56
CA GLY A 170 -8.47 -1.12 -0.77
C GLY A 170 -9.57 -1.17 0.30
N TYR A 171 -9.85 -2.33 0.91
CA TYR A 171 -10.82 -2.41 2.01
C TYR A 171 -10.39 -1.63 3.28
N HIS A 172 -9.17 -1.11 3.34
CA HIS A 172 -8.69 -0.22 4.39
C HIS A 172 -8.94 1.27 4.11
N TYR A 173 -9.66 1.64 3.04
CA TYR A 173 -9.90 3.04 2.64
C TYR A 173 -10.33 3.96 3.80
N ALA A 174 -11.27 3.51 4.65
CA ALA A 174 -11.76 4.31 5.78
C ALA A 174 -10.67 4.58 6.82
N ARG A 175 -9.81 3.60 7.07
CA ARG A 175 -8.68 3.73 7.99
C ARG A 175 -7.53 4.55 7.39
N ALA A 176 -7.38 4.51 6.07
CA ALA A 176 -6.50 5.39 5.31
C ALA A 176 -7.02 6.85 5.21
N GLY A 177 -8.23 7.11 5.69
CA GLY A 177 -8.83 8.44 5.77
C GLY A 177 -9.62 8.86 4.53
N TYR A 178 -10.10 7.91 3.72
CA TYR A 178 -10.94 8.15 2.56
C TYR A 178 -12.40 7.79 2.85
N GLY A 179 -13.35 8.47 2.19
CA GLY A 179 -14.78 8.19 2.30
C GLY A 179 -15.22 6.95 1.51
N SER A 180 -14.46 6.58 0.48
CA SER A 180 -14.68 5.38 -0.34
C SER A 180 -13.36 4.80 -0.87
N VAL A 181 -13.40 3.55 -1.36
CA VAL A 181 -12.24 2.94 -2.01
C VAL A 181 -11.97 3.57 -3.38
N GLN A 182 -12.99 4.06 -4.07
CA GLN A 182 -12.85 4.79 -5.33
C GLN A 182 -12.07 6.08 -5.14
N GLU A 183 -12.39 6.84 -4.08
CA GLU A 183 -11.65 8.05 -3.69
C GLU A 183 -10.18 7.73 -3.36
N MET A 184 -9.95 6.66 -2.59
CA MET A 184 -8.58 6.18 -2.32
C MET A 184 -7.84 5.83 -3.62
N PHE A 185 -8.47 5.08 -4.52
CA PHE A 185 -7.88 4.64 -5.78
C PHE A 185 -7.58 5.80 -6.73
N GLU A 186 -8.44 6.83 -6.78
CA GLU A 186 -8.20 8.07 -7.55
C GLU A 186 -7.04 8.86 -6.95
N SER A 187 -7.06 9.08 -5.63
CA SER A 187 -6.00 9.76 -4.90
C SER A 187 -4.64 9.10 -5.10
N PHE A 188 -4.60 7.77 -5.11
CA PHE A 188 -3.36 7.00 -5.28
C PHE A 188 -2.80 7.07 -6.70
N ARG A 189 -3.66 7.14 -7.72
CA ARG A 189 -3.22 7.14 -9.12
C ARG A 189 -2.98 8.54 -9.71
N ALA A 190 -3.21 9.60 -8.94
CA ALA A 190 -2.92 10.96 -9.34
C ALA A 190 -1.44 11.12 -9.76
N ALA A 191 -1.19 11.65 -10.95
CA ALA A 191 0.15 11.67 -11.54
C ALA A 191 1.19 12.45 -10.71
N GLU A 192 0.80 13.58 -10.14
CA GLU A 192 1.74 14.47 -9.43
C GLU A 192 1.82 14.17 -7.93
N THR A 193 0.70 13.83 -7.30
CA THR A 193 0.60 13.70 -5.83
C THR A 193 0.46 12.25 -5.37
N GLY A 194 0.31 11.29 -6.29
CA GLY A 194 -0.12 9.93 -5.95
C GLY A 194 0.79 9.20 -4.99
N GLU A 195 2.11 9.22 -5.18
CA GLU A 195 3.05 8.58 -4.25
C GLU A 195 2.99 9.21 -2.86
N ARG A 196 2.92 10.55 -2.77
CA ARG A 196 2.72 11.25 -1.50
C ARG A 196 1.42 10.82 -0.81
N ASN A 197 0.33 10.68 -1.58
CA ASN A 197 -0.96 10.25 -1.07
C ASN A 197 -0.94 8.79 -0.59
N GLN A 198 -0.23 7.91 -1.30
CA GLN A 198 -0.02 6.51 -0.92
C GLN A 198 0.75 6.41 0.41
N ILE A 199 1.84 7.16 0.56
CA ILE A 199 2.63 7.20 1.80
C ILE A 199 1.80 7.78 2.94
N THR A 200 1.10 8.90 2.72
CA THR A 200 0.25 9.52 3.75
C THR A 200 -0.83 8.55 4.24
N ALA A 201 -1.45 7.80 3.33
CA ALA A 201 -2.45 6.79 3.65
C ALA A 201 -1.87 5.62 4.47
N MET A 202 -0.66 5.17 4.15
CA MET A 202 0.08 4.18 4.94
C MET A 202 0.28 4.64 6.39
N PHE A 203 0.68 5.90 6.58
CA PHE A 203 0.87 6.46 7.92
C PHE A 203 -0.42 6.59 8.71
N ARG A 204 -1.52 6.99 8.06
CA ARG A 204 -2.86 6.97 8.70
C ARG A 204 -3.26 5.56 9.09
N PHE A 205 -2.98 4.58 8.22
CA PHE A 205 -3.25 3.18 8.49
C PHE A 205 -2.46 2.66 9.70
N VAL A 206 -1.15 2.94 9.77
CA VAL A 206 -0.29 2.56 10.91
C VAL A 206 -0.67 3.31 12.18
N GLY A 207 -0.88 4.62 12.07
CA GLY A 207 -1.18 5.50 13.20
C GLY A 207 -2.46 5.12 13.93
N GLY A 208 -3.47 4.61 13.22
CA GLY A 208 -4.81 4.51 13.77
C GLY A 208 -5.52 5.86 13.73
N ARG A 209 -6.78 5.92 14.15
CA ARG A 209 -7.64 7.11 13.98
C ARG A 209 -7.08 8.30 14.78
N ALA A 210 -6.31 9.15 14.12
CA ALA A 210 -6.07 10.53 14.52
C ALA A 210 -6.64 11.46 13.45
N THR A 211 -7.96 11.60 13.40
CA THR A 211 -8.65 12.65 12.61
C THR A 211 -8.62 14.00 13.32
N SER A 212 -7.71 14.17 14.27
CA SER A 212 -7.67 15.28 15.21
C SER A 212 -6.58 16.25 14.79
N SER A 213 -6.93 17.54 14.64
CA SER A 213 -5.96 18.63 14.50
C SER A 213 -5.09 18.84 15.75
N ASP A 214 -5.43 18.17 16.86
CA ASP A 214 -4.61 18.14 18.06
C ASP A 214 -3.57 16.99 17.99
N ARG A 215 -2.30 17.40 17.86
CA ARG A 215 -1.10 16.54 17.84
C ARG A 215 -0.91 15.73 19.12
N SER A 216 -1.43 16.20 20.26
CA SER A 216 -1.38 15.49 21.55
C SER A 216 -2.32 14.28 21.57
N ALA A 217 -3.56 14.48 21.09
CA ALA A 217 -4.55 13.41 20.98
C ALA A 217 -4.16 12.36 19.94
N ALA A 218 -3.56 12.77 18.81
CA ALA A 218 -3.02 11.87 17.79
C ALA A 218 -1.95 10.92 18.35
N ARG A 219 -1.09 11.42 19.25
CA ARG A 219 -0.05 10.62 19.92
C ARG A 219 -0.62 9.54 20.84
N LYS A 220 -1.80 9.82 21.44
CA LYS A 220 -2.50 8.97 22.43
C LYS A 220 -3.52 8.02 21.80
N ALA A 221 -4.11 8.36 20.66
CA ALA A 221 -5.05 7.53 19.88
C ALA A 221 -4.34 6.56 18.92
N GLY A 222 -3.24 5.96 19.37
CA GLY A 222 -2.41 5.06 18.57
C GLY A 222 -3.09 3.73 18.26
N SER A 223 -2.57 3.02 17.25
CA SER A 223 -2.94 1.65 16.98
C SER A 223 -1.92 0.65 17.52
N ALA A 224 -2.31 -0.61 17.67
CA ALA A 224 -1.36 -1.68 18.04
C ALA A 224 -0.14 -1.77 17.11
N MET A 225 -0.27 -1.38 15.83
CA MET A 225 0.87 -1.28 14.91
C MET A 225 1.81 -0.15 15.32
N LEU A 226 1.25 1.03 15.63
CA LEU A 226 2.03 2.18 16.08
C LEU A 226 2.74 1.87 17.41
N ASP A 227 2.07 1.20 18.33
CA ASP A 227 2.66 0.80 19.61
C ASP A 227 3.77 -0.25 19.43
N ALA A 228 3.59 -1.19 18.49
CA ALA A 228 4.62 -2.17 18.17
C ALA A 228 5.88 -1.50 17.61
N ILE A 229 5.74 -0.62 16.61
CA ILE A 229 6.91 0.05 16.00
C ILE A 229 7.60 0.99 16.99
N ARG A 230 6.85 1.76 17.80
CA ARG A 230 7.40 2.63 18.86
C ARG A 230 8.17 1.85 19.93
N ARG A 231 7.75 0.62 20.25
CA ARG A 231 8.43 -0.27 21.19
C ARG A 231 9.53 -1.12 20.55
N ASN A 232 9.87 -0.85 19.29
CA ASN A 232 10.84 -1.62 18.53
C ASN A 232 10.46 -3.11 18.34
N ASP A 233 9.17 -3.46 18.50
CA ASP A 233 8.65 -4.80 18.31
C ASP A 233 8.29 -5.03 16.83
N LEU A 234 9.34 -5.20 16.03
CA LEU A 234 9.24 -5.34 14.57
C LEU A 234 8.48 -6.61 14.15
N VAL A 235 8.55 -7.68 14.95
CA VAL A 235 7.82 -8.92 14.67
C VAL A 235 6.34 -8.65 14.84
N ARG A 236 5.92 -8.03 15.97
CA ARG A 236 4.52 -7.70 16.17
C ARG A 236 4.01 -6.71 15.14
N PHE A 237 4.82 -5.72 14.74
CA PHE A 237 4.45 -4.81 13.66
C PHE A 237 4.21 -5.59 12.36
N ALA A 238 5.13 -6.47 11.96
CA ALA A 238 5.01 -7.28 10.76
C ALA A 238 3.80 -8.22 10.80
N GLU A 239 3.49 -8.84 11.94
CA GLU A 239 2.28 -9.66 12.11
C GLU A 239 1.00 -8.85 11.85
N LEU A 240 0.94 -7.62 12.37
CA LEU A 240 -0.24 -6.77 12.28
C LEU A 240 -0.41 -6.16 10.89
N TYR A 241 0.70 -5.87 10.19
CA TYR A 241 0.68 -5.25 8.86
C TYR A 241 0.57 -6.30 7.73
N ASN A 242 1.41 -7.34 7.77
CA ASN A 242 1.57 -8.35 6.72
C ASN A 242 0.90 -9.70 7.03
N GLY A 243 0.43 -9.89 8.27
CA GLY A 243 -0.11 -11.15 8.75
C GLY A 243 0.95 -12.08 9.38
N PRO A 244 0.52 -13.13 10.08
CA PRO A 244 1.40 -13.94 10.92
C PRO A 244 2.34 -14.86 10.14
N GLY A 245 2.00 -15.24 8.90
CA GLY A 245 2.69 -16.31 8.19
C GLY A 245 4.16 -16.04 7.83
N LYS A 246 4.59 -14.77 7.80
CA LYS A 246 5.96 -14.37 7.45
C LYS A 246 6.53 -13.27 8.35
N ALA A 247 5.95 -13.08 9.54
CA ALA A 247 6.25 -11.91 10.36
C ALA A 247 7.75 -11.78 10.69
N GLN A 248 8.44 -12.87 11.02
CA GLN A 248 9.88 -12.88 11.27
C GLN A 248 10.69 -12.43 10.04
N GLU A 249 10.38 -12.95 8.86
CA GLU A 249 11.07 -12.58 7.61
C GLU A 249 10.92 -11.07 7.32
N TYR A 250 9.71 -10.53 7.49
CA TYR A 250 9.45 -9.10 7.32
C TYR A 250 10.14 -8.25 8.40
N ALA A 251 10.13 -8.70 9.66
CA ALA A 251 10.81 -8.00 10.75
C ALA A 251 12.32 -7.91 10.54
N GLU A 252 12.95 -8.96 10.01
CA GLU A 252 14.36 -8.93 9.64
C GLU A 252 14.65 -7.96 8.50
N LYS A 253 13.80 -7.94 7.46
CA LYS A 253 13.91 -6.95 6.36
C LYS A 253 13.79 -5.51 6.88
N LEU A 254 12.82 -5.25 7.76
CA LEU A 254 12.65 -3.95 8.42
C LEU A 254 13.90 -3.58 9.21
N ARG A 255 14.44 -4.50 10.01
CA ARG A 255 15.67 -4.28 10.80
C ARG A 255 16.85 -3.89 9.91
N ARG A 256 17.10 -4.64 8.83
CA ARG A 256 18.22 -4.38 7.91
C ARG A 256 18.14 -2.99 7.29
N ILE A 257 16.95 -2.57 6.83
CA ILE A 257 16.77 -1.23 6.25
C ILE A 257 16.94 -0.13 7.31
N ARG A 258 16.46 -0.33 8.54
CA ARG A 258 16.63 0.64 9.63
C ARG A 258 18.10 0.85 9.98
N GLU A 259 18.85 -0.23 10.12
CA GLU A 259 20.28 -0.20 10.39
C GLU A 259 21.07 0.42 9.24
N ALA A 260 20.70 0.11 7.99
CA ALA A 260 21.27 0.73 6.81
C ALA A 260 21.01 2.25 6.79
N PHE A 261 19.76 2.68 7.03
CA PHE A 261 19.41 4.10 7.08
C PHE A 261 20.14 4.84 8.19
N ALA A 262 20.35 4.22 9.35
CA ALA A 262 21.06 4.82 10.48
C ALA A 262 22.57 5.04 10.20
N ARG A 263 23.15 4.35 9.22
CA ARG A 263 24.54 4.55 8.77
C ARG A 263 24.66 5.66 7.71
N LEU A 264 23.55 6.12 7.14
CA LEU A 264 23.57 7.22 6.18
C LEU A 264 23.95 8.53 6.88
N SER A 265 24.79 9.31 6.21
CA SER A 265 25.17 10.64 6.67
C SER A 265 24.34 11.70 5.94
N PHE A 266 23.80 12.66 6.68
CA PHE A 266 22.94 13.75 6.20
C PHE A 266 23.57 15.11 6.52
#